data_AF-A0A6N7PTM8-F1
#
_entry.id   AF-A0A6N7PTM8-F1
#
_cell.length_a   1.000
_cell.length_b   1.000
_cell.length_c   1.000
_cell.angle_alpha   90.00
_cell.angle_beta   90.00
_cell.angle_gamma   90.00
#
_symmetry.space_group_name_H-M   'P 1'
#
loop_
_entity.id
_entity.type
_entity.pdbx_description
1 polymer ?
#
loop_
_entity_poly.entity_id
_entity_poly.type
_entity_poly.pdbx_seq_one_letter_code
_entity_poly.pdbx_strand_id
1 'polypeptide(L)'
;MKKALSLAAVAILAFAGAAFAGDKYDLKISPATGKSGEKSSATITVKAKGAYHVNLEYPHKLILTAPEGVSVEKAKLVASDAKVSKEELSFTVVATSSAPGKKVIEAQLKGAVCTESTCEPFVETVKIPVDAK
;
A
#
# COMPACT_ATOMS: atom_id res chain seq x y z
N MET A 1 34.78 38.96 -3.62
CA MET A 1 34.18 38.00 -4.57
C MET A 1 33.31 37.03 -3.78
N LYS A 2 31.98 37.18 -3.86
CA LYS A 2 30.99 36.48 -3.04
C LYS A 2 30.57 35.21 -3.79
N LYS A 3 31.02 34.03 -3.35
CA LYS A 3 30.53 32.75 -3.88
C LYS A 3 29.23 32.40 -3.14
N ALA A 4 28.12 32.47 -3.87
CA ALA A 4 26.80 32.13 -3.40
C ALA A 4 26.73 30.63 -3.07
N LEU A 5 26.29 30.32 -1.84
CA LEU A 5 25.84 28.98 -1.47
C LEU A 5 24.56 28.67 -2.27
N SER A 6 24.58 27.59 -3.04
CA SER A 6 23.37 27.00 -3.60
C SER A 6 22.63 26.24 -2.49
N LEU A 7 21.46 26.73 -2.10
CA LEU A 7 20.47 25.97 -1.35
C LEU A 7 19.78 25.02 -2.33
N ALA A 8 20.23 23.77 -2.39
CA ALA A 8 19.42 22.69 -2.94
C ALA A 8 18.26 22.45 -1.95
N ALA A 9 17.07 22.92 -2.30
CA ALA A 9 15.85 22.61 -1.57
C ALA A 9 15.55 21.11 -1.73
N VAL A 10 15.97 20.30 -0.76
CA VAL A 10 15.52 18.92 -0.63
C VAL A 10 14.05 18.96 -0.27
N ALA A 11 13.19 18.70 -1.26
CA ALA A 11 11.78 18.43 -1.02
C ALA A 11 11.70 17.14 -0.17
N ILE A 12 11.49 17.29 1.13
CA ILE A 12 11.23 16.19 2.04
C ILE A 12 9.85 15.64 1.68
N LEU A 13 9.79 14.65 0.79
CA LEU A 13 8.61 13.82 0.63
C LEU A 13 8.41 13.06 1.94
N ALA A 14 7.45 13.51 2.74
CA ALA A 14 7.03 12.82 3.96
C ALA A 14 6.52 11.42 3.57
N PHE A 15 7.34 10.42 3.86
CA PHE A 15 7.16 9.02 3.47
C PHE A 15 6.32 8.24 4.50
N ALA A 16 5.51 8.95 5.27
CA ALA A 16 4.58 8.35 6.22
C ALA A 16 3.46 7.62 5.47
N GLY A 17 2.89 6.59 6.11
CA GLY A 17 1.78 5.83 5.56
C GLY A 17 0.66 6.75 5.05
N ALA A 18 0.11 6.41 3.88
CA ALA A 18 -0.96 7.19 3.26
C ALA A 18 -2.33 6.71 3.76
N ALA A 19 -3.25 7.65 3.99
CA ALA A 19 -4.66 7.34 4.22
C ALA A 19 -5.50 8.19 3.27
N PHE A 20 -6.36 7.53 2.50
CA PHE A 20 -7.28 8.15 1.56
C PHE A 20 -8.70 7.85 2.03
N ALA A 21 -9.43 8.91 2.36
CA ALA A 21 -10.83 8.78 2.72
C ALA A 21 -11.68 8.88 1.44
N GLY A 22 -12.44 7.83 1.14
CA GLY A 22 -13.38 7.81 0.03
C GLY A 22 -14.83 7.79 0.52
N ASP A 23 -15.75 7.97 -0.41
CA ASP A 23 -17.19 7.94 -0.12
C ASP A 23 -17.67 6.52 0.22
N LYS A 24 -17.09 5.50 -0.43
CA LYS A 24 -17.50 4.09 -0.32
C LYS A 24 -16.64 3.29 0.65
N TYR A 25 -15.36 3.64 0.72
CA TYR A 25 -14.40 3.02 1.61
C TYR A 25 -13.25 3.98 1.92
N ASP A 26 -12.59 3.75 3.05
CA ASP A 26 -11.30 4.36 3.36
C ASP A 26 -10.18 3.39 3.00
N LEU A 27 -9.10 3.88 2.37
CA LEU A 27 -7.90 3.13 2.06
C LEU A 27 -6.75 3.63 2.96
N LYS A 28 -6.13 2.73 3.72
CA LYS A 28 -4.99 3.02 4.58
C LYS A 28 -3.80 2.15 4.20
N ILE A 29 -2.62 2.77 4.13
CA ILE A 29 -1.35 2.12 3.82
C ILE A 29 -0.40 2.40 4.98
N SER A 30 0.03 1.34 5.68
CA SER A 30 1.12 1.40 6.65
C SER A 30 2.44 1.09 5.94
N PRO A 31 3.51 1.87 6.17
CA PRO A 31 4.80 1.61 5.55
C PRO A 31 5.45 0.35 6.11
N ALA A 32 6.33 -0.26 5.32
CA ALA A 32 7.26 -1.28 5.79
C ALA A 32 8.52 -0.60 6.33
N THR A 33 8.65 -0.52 7.65
CA THR A 33 9.85 0.06 8.30
C THR A 33 10.66 -1.03 8.96
N GLY A 34 11.96 -1.10 8.67
CA GLY A 34 12.85 -2.12 9.21
C GLY A 34 14.32 -1.76 9.03
N LYS A 35 15.23 -2.68 9.34
CA LYS A 35 16.65 -2.53 9.01
C LYS A 35 16.90 -2.98 7.58
N SER A 36 17.88 -2.36 6.91
CA SER A 36 18.35 -2.88 5.63
C SER A 36 18.81 -4.34 5.74
N GLY A 37 18.51 -5.15 4.73
CA GLY A 37 18.76 -6.59 4.70
C GLY A 37 17.76 -7.44 5.49
N GLU A 38 16.91 -6.85 6.33
CA GLU A 38 15.88 -7.57 7.10
C GLU A 38 14.49 -7.47 6.48
N LYS A 39 13.64 -8.46 6.78
CA LYS A 39 12.23 -8.43 6.39
C LYS A 39 11.50 -7.35 7.17
N SER A 40 10.65 -6.61 6.47
CA SER A 40 9.74 -5.62 7.03
C SER A 40 8.37 -5.79 6.40
N SER A 41 7.31 -5.36 7.08
CA SER A 41 5.93 -5.55 6.62
C SER A 41 5.18 -4.23 6.47
N ALA A 42 4.56 -4.04 5.31
CA ALA A 42 3.55 -3.02 5.08
C ALA A 42 2.15 -3.63 5.17
N THR A 43 1.14 -2.80 5.40
CA THR A 43 -0.27 -3.23 5.42
C THR A 43 -1.10 -2.29 4.57
N ILE A 44 -1.94 -2.86 3.71
CA ILE A 44 -2.87 -2.14 2.84
C ILE A 44 -4.26 -2.55 3.26
N THR A 45 -5.04 -1.61 3.78
CA THR A 45 -6.36 -1.87 4.37
C THR A 45 -7.41 -1.01 3.69
N VAL A 46 -8.46 -1.66 3.20
CA VAL A 46 -9.69 -1.03 2.73
C VAL A 46 -10.77 -1.28 3.77
N LYS A 47 -11.40 -0.20 4.27
CA LYS A 47 -12.54 -0.27 5.19
C LYS A 47 -13.78 0.26 4.51
N ALA A 48 -14.79 -0.58 4.33
CA ALA A 48 -16.06 -0.15 3.74
C ALA A 48 -16.79 0.82 4.68
N LYS A 49 -17.63 1.69 4.11
CA LYS A 49 -18.31 2.77 4.84
C LYS A 49 -19.80 2.82 4.54
N GLY A 50 -20.57 3.33 5.52
CA GLY A 50 -22.00 3.56 5.35
C GLY A 50 -22.74 2.29 4.99
N ALA A 51 -23.45 2.30 3.87
CA ALA A 51 -24.20 1.14 3.37
C ALA A 51 -23.34 0.14 2.56
N TYR A 52 -22.05 0.41 2.39
CA TYR A 52 -21.16 -0.46 1.63
C TYR A 52 -20.52 -1.54 2.53
N HIS A 53 -20.29 -2.70 1.92
CA HIS A 53 -19.48 -3.79 2.46
C HIS A 53 -18.52 -4.32 1.39
N VAL A 54 -17.41 -4.93 1.78
CA VAL A 54 -16.51 -5.62 0.87
C VAL A 54 -17.20 -6.86 0.29
N ASN A 55 -17.11 -7.04 -1.02
CA ASN A 55 -17.65 -8.22 -1.69
C ASN A 55 -16.74 -9.43 -1.46
N LEU A 56 -17.20 -10.42 -0.69
CA LEU A 56 -16.42 -11.61 -0.33
C LEU A 56 -16.23 -12.63 -1.48
N GLU A 57 -17.05 -12.54 -2.52
CA GLU A 57 -17.03 -13.46 -3.67
C GLU A 57 -16.24 -12.89 -4.84
N TYR A 58 -16.02 -11.56 -4.86
CA TYR A 58 -15.24 -10.90 -5.91
C TYR A 58 -13.74 -11.16 -5.73
N PRO A 59 -12.99 -11.42 -6.81
CA PRO A 59 -11.54 -11.65 -6.70
C PRO A 59 -10.79 -10.44 -6.13
N HIS A 60 -10.33 -10.53 -4.88
CA HIS A 60 -9.41 -9.56 -4.29
C HIS A 60 -7.97 -9.87 -4.70
N LYS A 61 -7.26 -8.86 -5.20
CA LYS A 61 -5.87 -9.01 -5.65
C LYS A 61 -5.06 -7.77 -5.30
N LEU A 62 -3.81 -7.98 -4.88
CA LEU A 62 -2.80 -6.94 -4.77
C LEU A 62 -1.60 -7.36 -5.61
N ILE A 63 -1.32 -6.59 -6.67
CA ILE A 63 -0.23 -6.86 -7.61
C ILE A 63 0.87 -5.84 -7.33
N LEU A 64 2.09 -6.30 -7.05
CA LEU A 64 3.22 -5.49 -6.64
C LEU A 64 4.27 -5.40 -7.74
N THR A 65 4.80 -4.21 -7.92
CA THR A 65 5.99 -3.93 -8.73
C THR A 65 7.07 -3.38 -7.80
N ALA A 66 8.02 -4.24 -7.44
CA ALA A 66 9.12 -3.85 -6.55
C ALA A 66 10.17 -3.03 -7.32
N PRO A 67 10.67 -1.92 -6.74
CA PRO A 67 11.75 -1.15 -7.33
C PRO A 67 13.11 -1.87 -7.15
N GLU A 68 14.15 -1.34 -7.78
CA GLU A 68 15.50 -1.88 -7.64
C GLU A 68 15.97 -1.94 -6.17
N GLY A 69 16.56 -3.09 -5.80
CA GLY A 69 17.05 -3.36 -4.45
C GLY A 69 15.94 -3.43 -3.39
N VAL A 70 14.71 -3.72 -3.78
CA VAL A 70 13.64 -4.21 -2.89
C VAL A 70 13.16 -5.54 -3.44
N SER A 71 13.10 -6.56 -2.59
CA SER A 71 12.44 -7.84 -2.89
C SER A 71 11.16 -7.95 -2.08
N VAL A 72 10.11 -8.50 -2.68
CA VAL A 72 8.87 -8.86 -1.99
C VAL A 72 8.74 -10.38 -1.95
N GLU A 73 8.20 -10.94 -0.88
CA GLU A 73 8.02 -12.40 -0.79
C GLU A 73 7.03 -12.92 -1.84
N LYS A 74 6.01 -12.11 -2.16
CA LYS A 74 5.00 -12.44 -3.15
C LYS A 74 4.64 -11.22 -3.97
N ALA A 75 4.88 -11.26 -5.28
CA ALA A 75 4.53 -10.16 -6.18
C ALA A 75 3.02 -10.06 -6.46
N LYS A 76 2.25 -11.12 -6.19
CA LYS A 76 0.80 -11.15 -6.39
C LYS A 76 0.13 -11.83 -5.21
N LEU A 77 -0.59 -11.05 -4.42
CA LEU A 77 -1.44 -11.54 -3.34
C LEU A 77 -2.88 -11.67 -3.84
N VAL A 78 -3.58 -12.70 -3.39
CA VAL A 78 -4.99 -12.97 -3.68
C VAL A 78 -5.79 -13.03 -2.39
N ALA A 79 -7.12 -13.19 -2.45
CA ALA A 79 -7.99 -13.21 -1.27
C ALA A 79 -7.52 -14.15 -0.14
N SER A 80 -6.93 -15.31 -0.45
CA SER A 80 -6.38 -16.24 0.56
C SER A 80 -5.15 -15.71 1.32
N ASP A 81 -4.49 -14.68 0.80
CA ASP A 81 -3.36 -14.00 1.44
C ASP A 81 -3.80 -12.74 2.22
N ALA A 82 -5.11 -12.47 2.25
CA ALA A 82 -5.70 -11.30 2.89
C ALA A 82 -6.54 -11.69 4.10
N LYS A 83 -6.73 -10.72 5.00
CA LYS A 83 -7.85 -10.73 5.94
C LYS A 83 -9.02 -10.09 5.22
N VAL A 84 -10.13 -10.82 5.10
CA VAL A 84 -11.32 -10.37 4.39
C VAL A 84 -12.55 -10.59 5.26
N SER A 85 -13.32 -9.52 5.47
CA SER A 85 -14.65 -9.52 6.05
C SER A 85 -15.53 -8.51 5.30
N LYS A 86 -16.81 -8.42 5.64
CA LYS A 86 -17.71 -7.42 5.04
C LYS A 86 -17.25 -5.99 5.32
N GLU A 87 -16.53 -5.77 6.41
CA GLU A 87 -16.10 -4.46 6.87
C GLU A 87 -14.70 -4.10 6.34
N GLU A 88 -13.82 -5.10 6.17
CA GLU A 88 -12.40 -4.87 5.91
C GLU A 88 -11.79 -5.86 4.91
N LEU A 89 -10.96 -5.32 4.00
CA LEU A 89 -10.02 -6.07 3.17
C LEU A 89 -8.60 -5.61 3.50
N SER A 90 -7.74 -6.50 3.98
CA SER A 90 -6.39 -6.16 4.43
C SER A 90 -5.34 -7.13 3.90
N PHE A 91 -4.34 -6.60 3.20
CA PHE A 91 -3.18 -7.33 2.71
C PHE A 91 -1.92 -6.95 3.49
N THR A 92 -1.10 -7.94 3.84
CA THR A 92 0.24 -7.73 4.40
C THR A 92 1.28 -7.98 3.32
N VAL A 93 2.12 -6.98 3.06
CA VAL A 93 3.22 -7.09 2.10
C VAL A 93 4.52 -7.20 2.87
N VAL A 94 5.20 -8.33 2.73
CA VAL A 94 6.54 -8.54 3.30
C VAL A 94 7.59 -8.17 2.26
N ALA A 95 8.47 -7.24 2.62
CA ALA A 95 9.50 -6.71 1.76
C ALA A 95 10.86 -6.64 2.49
N THR A 96 11.94 -6.83 1.72
CA THR A 96 13.32 -6.66 2.17
C THR A 96 13.98 -5.63 1.26
N SER A 97 14.56 -4.58 1.85
CA SER A 97 15.40 -3.63 1.11
C SER A 97 16.86 -4.02 1.28
N SER A 98 17.62 -4.13 0.18
CA SER A 98 19.03 -4.51 0.21
C SER A 98 19.96 -3.42 0.76
N ALA A 99 19.48 -2.18 0.83
CA ALA A 99 20.23 -1.02 1.27
C ALA A 99 19.35 -0.11 2.15
N PRO A 100 19.94 0.67 3.06
CA PRO A 100 19.21 1.68 3.80
C PRO A 100 18.67 2.76 2.86
N GLY A 101 17.61 3.43 3.30
CA GLY A 101 16.92 4.47 2.56
C GLY A 101 15.45 4.16 2.31
N LYS A 102 14.79 5.15 1.71
CA LYS A 102 13.36 5.13 1.40
C LYS A 102 13.14 4.70 -0.05
N LYS A 103 12.26 3.72 -0.25
CA LYS A 103 11.88 3.19 -1.56
C LYS A 103 10.37 2.97 -1.64
N VAL A 104 9.80 2.98 -2.84
CA VAL A 104 8.35 2.79 -3.03
C VAL A 104 8.12 1.52 -3.82
N ILE A 105 7.32 0.60 -3.28
CA ILE A 105 6.70 -0.47 -4.07
C ILE A 105 5.43 0.10 -4.70
N GLU A 106 5.34 0.06 -6.02
CA GLU A 106 4.08 0.38 -6.71
C GLU A 106 3.16 -0.84 -6.65
N ALA A 107 1.87 -0.61 -6.47
CA ALA A 107 0.91 -1.70 -6.41
C ALA A 107 -0.43 -1.35 -7.03
N GLN A 108 -1.09 -2.37 -7.55
CA GLN A 108 -2.45 -2.31 -8.05
C GLN A 108 -3.35 -3.18 -7.17
N LEU A 109 -4.22 -2.54 -6.40
CA LEU A 109 -5.22 -3.17 -5.55
C LEU A 109 -6.53 -3.31 -6.33
N LYS A 110 -7.08 -4.52 -6.37
CA LYS A 110 -8.36 -4.82 -6.99
C LYS A 110 -9.30 -5.43 -5.97
N GLY A 111 -10.53 -4.97 -5.98
CA GLY A 111 -11.61 -5.51 -5.16
C GLY A 111 -12.95 -5.02 -5.65
N ALA A 112 -13.98 -5.26 -4.84
CA ALA A 112 -15.29 -4.67 -5.04
C ALA A 112 -15.91 -4.38 -3.68
N VAL A 113 -16.70 -3.32 -3.64
CA VAL A 113 -17.61 -3.01 -2.54
C VAL A 113 -19.04 -3.11 -3.04
N CYS A 114 -19.95 -3.61 -2.23
CA CYS A 114 -21.36 -3.74 -2.55
C CYS A 114 -22.22 -3.04 -1.52
N THR A 115 -23.39 -2.59 -1.96
CA THR A 115 -24.54 -2.34 -1.10
C THR A 115 -25.42 -3.60 -1.05
N GLU A 116 -26.59 -3.52 -0.44
CA GLU A 116 -27.59 -4.61 -0.47
C GLU A 116 -28.04 -4.99 -1.90
N SER A 117 -27.94 -4.08 -2.87
CA SER A 117 -28.53 -4.26 -4.21
C SER A 117 -27.55 -4.08 -5.37
N THR A 118 -26.39 -3.47 -5.14
CA THR A 118 -25.42 -3.17 -6.21
C THR A 118 -24.00 -3.51 -5.78
N CYS A 119 -23.17 -3.97 -6.72
CA CYS A 119 -21.76 -4.25 -6.50
C CYS A 119 -20.90 -3.41 -7.44
N GLU A 120 -19.87 -2.79 -6.88
CA GLU A 120 -19.01 -1.84 -7.57
C GLU A 120 -17.54 -2.29 -7.45
N PRO A 121 -16.95 -2.81 -8.54
CA PRO A 121 -15.54 -3.14 -8.58
C PRO A 121 -14.69 -1.87 -8.60
N PHE A 122 -13.50 -1.96 -8.00
CA PHE A 122 -12.52 -0.88 -7.99
C PHE A 122 -11.12 -1.39 -8.32
N VAL A 123 -10.31 -0.50 -8.86
CA VAL A 123 -8.88 -0.71 -9.10
C VAL A 123 -8.15 0.54 -8.63
N GLU A 124 -7.38 0.40 -7.56
CA GLU A 124 -6.59 1.49 -6.97
C GLU A 124 -5.11 1.28 -7.29
N THR A 125 -4.44 2.33 -7.77
CA THR A 125 -2.99 2.34 -7.89
C THR A 125 -2.41 3.01 -6.66
N VAL A 126 -1.65 2.24 -5.88
CA VAL A 126 -1.16 2.64 -4.56
C VAL A 126 0.35 2.59 -4.49
N LYS A 127 0.92 3.45 -3.65
CA LYS A 127 2.35 3.52 -3.38
C LYS A 127 2.60 3.03 -1.96
N ILE A 128 3.34 1.93 -1.82
CA ILE A 128 3.65 1.31 -0.54
C ILE A 128 5.06 1.77 -0.13
N PRO A 129 5.19 2.59 0.92
CA PRO A 129 6.49 3.08 1.35
C PRO A 129 7.28 1.96 2.06
N VAL A 130 8.55 1.81 1.72
CA VAL A 130 9.54 0.98 2.40
C VAL A 130 10.63 1.90 2.95
N ASP A 131 10.85 1.86 4.26
CA ASP A 131 11.86 2.65 4.95
C ASP A 131 12.84 1.72 5.66
N ALA A 132 14.00 1.53 5.04
CA ALA A 132 15.08 0.71 5.58
C ALA A 132 16.09 1.60 6.31
N LYS A 133 16.32 1.31 7.58
CA LYS A 133 17.30 2.00 8.43
C LYS A 133 18.66 1.31 8.38
#